data_AF-A0ABD3QPJ5-F1
#
_entry.id   AF-A0ABD3QPJ5-F1
#
_cell.length_a   1.000
_cell.length_b   1.000
_cell.length_c   1.000
_cell.angle_alpha   90.00
_cell.angle_beta   90.00
_cell.angle_gamma   90.00
#
_symmetry.space_group_name_H-M   'P 1'
#
loop_
_entity.id
_entity.type
_entity.pdbx_description
1 polymer ?
#
loop_
_entity_poly.entity_id
_entity_poly.type
_entity_poly.pdbx_seq_one_letter_code
_entity_poly.pdbx_strand_id
1 'polypeptide(L)'
;MRTLLLDDFVALGCIGTKTDKPPDVRMMRCVCKHWCTESKIVKSIWNDSGSGGREGSIWLYNSLNLIGFVNGHDPPRRSPYDLKNHRFFLREYSCIKTNGVAPAPK
;
A
#
# COMPACT_ATOMS: atom_id res chain seq x y z
N MET A 1 -10.31 7.75 -24.58
CA MET A 1 -10.03 6.68 -23.61
C MET A 1 -9.67 7.34 -22.30
N ARG A 2 -10.54 7.27 -21.28
CA ARG A 2 -10.49 8.11 -20.06
C ARG A 2 -9.35 7.69 -19.12
N THR A 3 -8.49 8.64 -18.77
CA THR A 3 -7.33 8.54 -17.87
C THR A 3 -7.69 8.52 -16.37
N LEU A 4 -8.94 8.23 -15.99
CA LEU A 4 -9.46 8.45 -14.62
C LEU A 4 -9.31 7.26 -13.65
N LEU A 5 -8.74 6.12 -14.06
CA LEU A 5 -8.71 4.90 -13.23
C LEU A 5 -7.50 4.76 -12.29
N LEU A 6 -6.43 5.55 -12.44
CA LEU A 6 -5.21 5.37 -11.65
C LEU A 6 -5.24 6.07 -10.28
N ASP A 7 -6.00 7.16 -10.12
CA ASP A 7 -6.07 7.92 -8.86
C ASP A 7 -6.82 7.18 -7.74
N ASP A 8 -7.64 6.19 -8.11
CA ASP A 8 -8.42 5.38 -7.18
C ASP A 8 -7.66 4.17 -6.64
N PHE A 9 -6.40 3.97 -7.02
CA PHE A 9 -5.59 2.84 -6.55
C PHE A 9 -4.30 3.31 -5.89
N VAL A 10 -3.93 2.64 -4.80
CA VAL A 10 -2.75 2.96 -4.00
C VAL A 10 -1.88 1.73 -3.81
N ALA A 11 -0.57 1.96 -3.72
CA ALA A 11 0.36 0.95 -3.25
C ALA A 11 0.39 0.95 -1.72
N LEU A 12 0.39 -0.23 -1.11
CA LEU A 12 0.55 -0.36 0.35
C LEU A 12 2.03 -0.35 0.76
N GLY A 13 2.94 -0.68 -0.15
CA GLY A 13 4.38 -0.69 0.07
C GLY A 13 5.16 -0.97 -1.22
N CYS A 14 6.46 -1.16 -1.08
CA CYS A 14 7.41 -1.40 -2.16
C CYS A 14 7.94 -2.84 -2.14
N ILE A 15 8.41 -3.32 -3.30
CA ILE A 15 9.08 -4.61 -3.47
C ILE A 15 10.51 -4.33 -3.91
N GLY A 16 11.47 -4.96 -3.25
CA GLY A 16 12.88 -4.95 -3.64
C GLY A 16 13.27 -6.20 -4.42
N THR A 17 14.34 -6.09 -5.21
CA THR A 17 15.02 -7.20 -5.87
C THR A 17 16.52 -7.17 -5.53
N LYS A 18 17.21 -8.30 -5.68
CA LYS A 18 18.67 -8.40 -5.47
C LYS A 18 19.47 -8.04 -6.72
N THR A 19 18.79 -7.66 -7.80
CA THR A 19 19.38 -7.28 -9.08
C THR A 19 19.17 -5.80 -9.35
N ASP A 20 19.87 -5.28 -10.34
CA ASP A 20 19.63 -3.95 -10.93
C ASP A 20 18.32 -3.89 -11.73
N LYS A 21 17.82 -5.04 -12.21
CA LYS A 21 16.54 -5.13 -12.92
C LYS A 21 15.36 -4.96 -11.97
N PRO A 22 14.34 -4.14 -12.32
CA PRO A 22 13.14 -3.98 -11.50
C PRO A 22 12.36 -5.30 -11.35
N PRO A 23 11.54 -5.47 -10.29
CA PRO A 23 10.69 -6.64 -10.16
C PRO A 23 9.64 -6.70 -11.27
N ASP A 24 9.23 -7.91 -11.67
CA ASP A 24 8.21 -8.11 -12.70
C ASP A 24 6.86 -7.53 -12.25
N VAL A 25 6.33 -6.56 -13.00
CA VAL A 25 5.05 -5.87 -12.71
C VAL A 25 3.86 -6.81 -12.54
N ARG A 26 3.93 -8.04 -13.06
CA ARG A 26 2.88 -9.05 -12.91
C ARG A 26 2.80 -9.63 -11.50
N MET A 27 3.86 -9.51 -10.71
CA MET A 27 3.92 -10.02 -9.32
C MET A 27 3.25 -9.09 -8.30
N MET A 28 2.83 -7.90 -8.72
CA MET A 28 2.28 -6.87 -7.83
C MET A 28 0.97 -6.29 -8.37
N ARG A 29 0.14 -5.80 -7.46
CA ARG A 29 -1.14 -5.15 -7.74
C ARG A 29 -1.32 -3.98 -6.78
N CYS A 30 -1.89 -2.89 -7.28
CA CYS A 30 -2.36 -1.80 -6.43
C CYS A 30 -3.70 -2.20 -5.78
N VAL A 31 -4.03 -1.54 -4.67
CA VAL A 31 -5.28 -1.75 -3.94
C VAL A 31 -6.21 -0.57 -4.18
N CYS A 32 -7.51 -0.85 -4.35
CA CYS A 32 -8.50 0.20 -4.44
C CYS A 32 -8.47 1.07 -3.18
N LYS A 33 -8.28 2.38 -3.33
CA LYS A 33 -8.19 3.36 -2.24
C LYS A 33 -9.42 3.33 -1.34
N HIS A 34 -10.60 2.97 -1.89
CA HIS A 34 -11.82 2.83 -1.09
C HIS A 34 -11.72 1.72 -0.02
N TRP A 35 -10.85 0.73 -0.22
CA TRP A 35 -10.56 -0.35 0.73
C TRP A 35 -9.48 0.02 1.76
N CYS A 36 -8.91 1.22 1.63
CA CYS A 36 -7.75 1.65 2.39
C CYS A 36 -8.08 2.83 3.31
N THR A 37 -7.34 2.93 4.42
CA THR A 37 -7.29 4.11 5.29
C THR A 37 -5.85 4.57 5.41
N GLU A 38 -5.61 5.83 5.71
CA GLU A 38 -4.24 6.28 6.00
C GLU A 38 -3.71 5.54 7.23
N SER A 39 -2.49 5.03 7.09
CA SER A 39 -1.75 4.35 8.15
C SER A 39 -1.14 5.39 9.09
N LYS A 40 -1.18 5.08 10.39
CA LYS A 40 -0.40 5.80 11.42
C LYS A 40 0.95 5.15 11.71
N ILE A 41 1.20 3.98 11.12
CA ILE A 41 2.43 3.20 11.30
C ILE A 41 3.41 3.60 10.19
N VAL A 42 4.41 4.39 10.60
CA VAL A 42 5.58 4.78 9.82
C VAL A 42 6.78 4.78 10.76
N LYS A 43 7.76 3.92 10.52
CA LYS A 43 8.96 3.82 11.37
C LYS A 43 10.22 3.69 10.52
N SER A 44 11.21 4.54 10.76
CA SER A 44 12.52 4.38 10.12
C SER A 44 13.16 3.08 10.58
N ILE A 45 13.62 2.26 9.64
CA ILE A 45 14.31 1.00 9.93
C ILE A 45 15.79 1.07 9.56
N TRP A 46 16.15 1.92 8.59
CA TRP A 46 17.52 2.08 8.12
C TRP A 46 17.68 3.37 7.32
N ASN A 47 18.87 3.97 7.35
CA ASN A 47 19.29 5.02 6.42
C ASN A 47 20.76 4.83 6.03
N ASP A 48 21.18 5.54 4.98
CA ASP A 48 22.53 5.45 4.43
C ASP A 48 23.53 6.40 5.11
N SER A 49 23.22 6.90 6.31
CA SER A 49 24.12 7.77 7.09
C SER A 49 25.49 7.13 7.31
N GLY A 50 26.54 7.88 7.00
CA GLY A 50 27.92 7.37 7.08
C GLY A 50 28.39 6.60 5.84
N SER A 51 27.53 6.44 4.83
CA SER A 51 27.93 5.99 3.50
C SER A 51 28.17 7.18 2.56
N GLY A 52 28.75 6.92 1.39
CA GLY A 52 28.85 7.90 0.30
C GLY A 52 27.85 7.57 -0.81
N GLY A 53 27.32 8.59 -1.49
CA GLY A 53 26.40 8.40 -2.61
C GLY A 53 25.15 9.27 -2.50
N ARG A 54 24.05 8.80 -3.12
CA ARG A 54 22.75 9.48 -3.05
C ARG A 54 22.03 9.01 -1.78
N GLU A 55 21.61 9.98 -0.97
CA GLU A 55 20.88 9.75 0.27
C GLU A 55 19.63 8.89 0.08
N GLY A 56 19.42 7.96 1.00
CA GLY A 56 18.30 7.03 0.98
C GLY A 56 17.99 6.44 2.35
N SER A 57 16.71 6.18 2.58
CA SER A 57 16.24 5.52 3.80
C SER A 57 15.13 4.51 3.52
N ILE A 58 15.03 3.53 4.42
CA ILE A 58 14.03 2.47 4.38
C ILE A 58 13.13 2.62 5.61
N TRP A 59 11.84 2.47 5.40
CA TRP A 59 10.80 2.68 6.39
C TRP A 59 9.86 1.48 6.45
N LEU A 60 9.43 1.12 7.65
CA LEU A 60 8.29 0.24 7.89
C LEU A 60 7.00 1.02 7.69
N TYR A 61 6.12 0.51 6.85
CA TYR A 61 4.78 1.03 6.56
C TYR A 61 3.72 0.07 7.07
N ASN A 62 2.65 0.65 7.62
CA ASN A 62 1.35 0.02 7.87
C ASN A 62 1.37 -1.23 8.79
N SER A 63 0.18 -1.77 9.07
CA SER A 63 -0.01 -2.93 9.96
C SER A 63 0.44 -4.26 9.34
N LEU A 64 0.64 -4.30 8.02
CA LEU A 64 1.17 -5.47 7.30
C LEU A 64 2.71 -5.52 7.31
N ASN A 65 3.37 -4.56 7.95
CA ASN A 65 4.83 -4.47 8.03
C ASN A 65 5.50 -4.42 6.64
N LEU A 66 4.87 -3.75 5.68
CA LEU A 66 5.46 -3.56 4.35
C LEU A 66 6.55 -2.49 4.41
N ILE A 67 7.39 -2.42 3.38
CA ILE A 67 8.52 -1.49 3.34
C ILE A 67 8.26 -0.33 2.38
N GLY A 68 8.82 0.82 2.68
CA GLY A 68 8.91 1.97 1.79
C GLY A 68 10.33 2.50 1.68
N PHE A 69 10.64 3.08 0.52
CA PHE A 69 11.95 3.68 0.23
C PHE A 69 11.78 5.19 0.02
N VAL A 70 12.63 5.99 0.64
CA VAL A 70 12.57 7.46 0.58
C VAL A 70 13.96 8.00 0.20
N ASN A 71 13.99 9.00 -0.67
CA ASN A 71 15.21 9.77 -0.94
C ASN A 71 15.42 10.76 0.21
N GLY A 72 16.60 10.71 0.84
CA GLY A 72 16.88 11.44 2.08
C GLY A 72 16.49 10.67 3.33
N HIS A 73 16.61 11.31 4.50
CA HIS A 73 16.43 10.68 5.81
C HIS A 73 15.16 11.09 6.55
N ASP A 74 14.43 12.07 6.00
CA ASP A 74 13.16 12.51 6.57
C ASP A 74 12.04 11.48 6.31
N PRO A 75 11.00 11.44 7.17
CA PRO A 75 9.82 10.62 6.92
C PRO A 75 9.20 10.87 5.54
N PRO A 76 8.55 9.86 4.93
CA PRO A 76 7.85 10.03 3.66
C PRO A 76 6.81 11.15 3.74
N ARG A 77 6.80 12.02 2.73
CA ARG A 77 5.88 13.19 2.68
C ARG A 77 4.40 12.81 2.61
N ARG A 78 4.08 11.60 2.13
CA ARG A 78 2.72 11.08 2.06
C ARG A 78 2.62 9.89 3.01
N SER A 79 1.55 9.88 3.80
CA SER A 79 1.24 8.76 4.68
C SER A 79 1.01 7.48 3.86
N PRO A 80 1.53 6.31 4.30
CA PRO A 80 1.17 5.05 3.70
C PRO A 80 -0.28 4.68 4.02
N TYR A 81 -0.75 3.57 3.46
CA TYR A 81 -2.11 3.08 3.64
C TYR A 81 -2.14 1.75 4.38
N ASP A 82 -3.14 1.59 5.24
CA ASP A 82 -3.61 0.33 5.80
C ASP A 82 -4.85 -0.16 5.03
N LEU A 83 -5.09 -1.48 5.05
CA LEU A 83 -6.40 -2.01 4.68
C LEU A 83 -7.41 -1.67 5.78
N LYS A 84 -8.61 -1.22 5.42
CA LYS A 84 -9.68 -0.92 6.39
C LYS A 84 -10.11 -2.16 7.17
N ASN A 85 -10.03 -3.33 6.54
CA ASN A 85 -10.47 -4.59 7.10
C ASN A 85 -9.53 -5.73 6.68
N HIS A 86 -9.46 -6.79 7.47
CA HIS A 86 -8.77 -8.04 7.10
C HIS A 86 -9.63 -8.95 6.23
N ARG A 87 -10.95 -8.72 6.18
CA ARG A 87 -11.90 -9.47 5.37
C ARG A 87 -12.72 -8.49 4.55
N PHE A 88 -12.90 -8.82 3.27
CA PHE A 88 -13.68 -8.04 2.33
C PHE A 88 -14.81 -8.93 1.81
N PHE A 89 -16.04 -8.57 2.13
CA PHE A 89 -17.20 -9.32 1.65
C PHE A 89 -17.75 -8.65 0.39
N LEU A 90 -18.05 -9.44 -0.64
CA LEU A 90 -18.60 -8.93 -1.91
C LEU A 90 -19.80 -8.01 -1.70
N ARG A 91 -20.65 -8.32 -0.71
CA ARG A 91 -21.83 -7.52 -0.36
C ARG A 91 -21.49 -6.09 0.07
N GLU A 92 -20.37 -5.89 0.75
CA GLU A 92 -19.97 -4.56 1.26
C GLU A 92 -19.46 -3.65 0.14
N TYR A 93 -19.03 -4.23 -0.98
CA TYR A 93 -18.35 -3.51 -2.07
C TYR A 93 -18.98 -3.76 -3.45
N SER A 94 -20.17 -4.37 -3.51
CA SER A 94 -20.96 -4.52 -4.73
C SER A 94 -22.26 -3.74 -4.63
N CYS A 95 -22.66 -3.09 -5.72
CA CYS A 95 -23.98 -2.45 -5.84
C CYS A 95 -25.11 -3.47 -6.05
N ILE A 96 -24.87 -4.76 -5.77
CA ILE A 96 -25.84 -5.83 -5.93
C ILE A 96 -26.93 -5.62 -4.87
N LYS A 97 -28.08 -5.09 -5.31
CA LYS A 97 -29.28 -5.03 -4.50
C LYS A 97 -29.71 -6.46 -4.19
N THR A 98 -29.46 -6.93 -2.97
CA THR A 98 -30.05 -8.18 -2.50
C THR A 98 -31.55 -7.97 -2.37
N ASN A 99 -32.32 -8.51 -3.32
CA ASN A 99 -33.75 -8.67 -3.14
C ASN A 99 -33.95 -9.67 -1.98
N GLY A 100 -34.13 -9.16 -0.76
CA GLY A 100 -34.73 -9.89 0.36
C GLY A 100 -33.97 -11.08 0.97
N VAL A 101 -32.68 -11.31 0.69
CA VAL A 101 -31.95 -12.42 1.33
C VAL A 101 -31.42 -12.00 2.69
N ALA A 102 -31.89 -12.69 3.74
CA ALA A 102 -31.47 -12.46 5.13
C ALA A 102 -29.94 -12.62 5.29
N PRO A 103 -29.29 -11.84 6.17
CA PRO A 103 -27.85 -11.97 6.41
C PRO A 103 -27.52 -13.37 6.95
N ALA A 104 -26.36 -13.89 6.55
CA ALA A 104 -25.83 -15.14 7.10
C ALA A 104 -25.55 -14.98 8.61
N PRO A 105 -25.81 -16.01 9.44
CA PRO A 105 -25.55 -15.97 10.86
C PRO A 105 -24.05 -15.78 11.15
N LYS A 106 -23.76 -15.09 12.26
CA LYS A 106 -22.41 -14.79 12.74
C LYS A 106 -21.65 -16.04 13.16
#